data_AF-A0A8T0MPK4-F1
#
_entry.id   AF-A0A8T0MPK4-F1
#
_cell.length_a   1.000
_cell.length_b   1.000
_cell.length_c   1.000
_cell.angle_alpha   90.00
_cell.angle_beta   90.00
_cell.angle_gamma   90.00
#
_symmetry.space_group_name_H-M   'P 1'
#
loop_
_entity.id
_entity.type
_entity.pdbx_description
1 polymer ?
#
loop_
_entity_poly.entity_id
_entity_poly.type
_entity_poly.pdbx_seq_one_letter_code
_entity_poly.pdbx_strand_id
1 'polypeptide(L)'
;MNEFRYISLSFAIFLIILTPTSVFFIAFIAAPPVDIDGIHKPVFGSLLYGNNIISGAIIPTSAAIGLHFYPIWEAASVDEWFYNGGHWVCQTQNHEIPYVVEIYTE
;
A
#
# COMPACT_ATOMS: atom_id res chain seq x y z
N MET A 1 -9.63 -5.52 -36.13
CA MET A 1 -9.75 -6.27 -34.85
C MET A 1 -8.54 -6.10 -33.95
N ASN A 2 -7.30 -6.17 -34.47
CA ASN A 2 -6.09 -6.02 -33.65
C ASN A 2 -5.89 -4.61 -33.07
N GLU A 3 -6.12 -3.55 -33.84
CA GLU A 3 -6.04 -2.15 -33.39
C GLU A 3 -6.91 -1.86 -32.15
N PHE A 4 -8.19 -2.26 -32.16
CA PHE A 4 -9.08 -2.12 -31.01
C PHE A 4 -8.61 -2.93 -29.79
N ARG A 5 -7.99 -4.10 -30.01
CA ARG A 5 -7.41 -4.91 -28.93
C ARG A 5 -6.20 -4.22 -28.32
N TYR A 6 -5.33 -3.61 -29.13
CA TYR A 6 -4.18 -2.86 -28.63
C TYR A 6 -4.58 -1.60 -27.86
N ILE A 7 -5.57 -0.84 -28.36
CA ILE A 7 -6.07 0.35 -27.64
C ILE A 7 -6.66 -0.04 -26.28
N SER A 8 -7.46 -1.11 -26.23
CA SER A 8 -8.04 -1.63 -24.99
C SER A 8 -6.98 -2.09 -23.99
N LEU A 9 -5.97 -2.85 -24.46
CA LEU A 9 -4.86 -3.31 -23.61
C LEU A 9 -3.98 -2.15 -23.13
N SER A 10 -3.63 -1.21 -24.00
CA SER A 10 -2.83 -0.02 -23.63
C SER A 10 -3.54 0.85 -22.60
N PHE A 11 -4.86 1.02 -22.75
CA PHE A 11 -5.67 1.71 -21.75
C PHE A 11 -5.66 0.95 -20.42
N ALA A 12 -5.93 -0.37 -20.43
CA ALA A 12 -5.89 -1.17 -19.21
C ALA A 12 -4.53 -1.08 -18.48
N ILE A 13 -3.42 -1.18 -19.21
CA ILE A 13 -2.07 -1.04 -18.65
C ILE A 13 -1.89 0.36 -18.04
N PHE A 14 -2.35 1.42 -18.70
CA PHE A 14 -2.28 2.78 -18.16
C PHE A 14 -2.99 2.92 -16.82
N LEU A 15 -4.16 2.29 -16.64
CA LEU A 15 -4.92 2.33 -15.38
C LEU A 15 -4.24 1.51 -14.27
N ILE A 16 -3.66 0.36 -14.63
CA ILE A 16 -2.97 -0.55 -13.70
C ILE A 16 -1.68 0.09 -13.15
N ILE A 17 -1.00 0.94 -13.92
CA ILE A 17 0.20 1.66 -13.43
C ILE A 17 -0.15 2.98 -12.72
N LEU A 18 -1.19 3.69 -13.17
CA LEU A 18 -1.56 4.99 -12.61
C LEU A 18 -2.05 4.88 -11.16
N THR A 19 -2.86 3.87 -10.88
CA THR A 19 -3.45 3.63 -9.56
C THR A 19 -2.39 3.44 -8.46
N PRO A 20 -1.48 2.45 -8.52
CA PRO A 20 -0.46 2.27 -7.48
C PRO A 20 0.53 3.43 -7.42
N THR A 21 0.85 4.07 -8.54
CA THR A 21 1.77 5.24 -8.58
C THR A 21 1.18 6.43 -7.82
N SER A 22 -0.09 6.74 -8.04
CA SER A 22 -0.78 7.83 -7.31
C SER A 22 -0.89 7.54 -5.82
N VAL A 23 -1.27 6.30 -5.44
CA VAL A 23 -1.35 5.86 -4.04
C VAL A 23 0.01 5.93 -3.36
N PHE A 24 1.10 5.57 -4.06
CA PHE A 24 2.46 5.69 -3.54
C PHE A 24 2.81 7.12 -3.15
N PHE A 25 2.62 8.10 -4.04
CA PHE A 25 2.98 9.49 -3.74
C PHE A 25 2.14 10.07 -2.60
N ILE A 26 0.82 9.81 -2.59
CA ILE A 26 -0.07 10.30 -1.54
C ILE A 26 0.32 9.69 -0.19
N ALA A 27 0.56 8.38 -0.16
CA ALA A 27 0.93 7.70 1.08
C ALA A 27 2.32 8.11 1.59
N PHE A 28 3.31 8.24 0.70
CA PHE A 28 4.66 8.65 1.07
C PHE A 28 4.68 10.07 1.68
N ILE A 29 3.82 10.96 1.19
CA ILE A 29 3.73 12.33 1.71
C ILE A 29 2.91 12.37 3.00
N ALA A 30 1.73 11.74 3.02
CA ALA A 30 0.67 12.06 3.98
C ALA A 30 0.02 10.87 4.69
N ALA A 31 0.45 9.63 4.48
CA ALA A 31 -0.15 8.49 5.19
C ALA A 31 0.00 8.66 6.71
N PRO A 32 -1.03 8.33 7.50
CA PRO A 32 -0.92 8.29 8.94
C PRO A 32 -0.04 7.12 9.40
N PRO A 33 0.29 7.04 10.69
CA PRO A 33 1.10 5.97 11.27
C PRO A 33 0.39 4.61 11.17
N VAL A 34 1.14 3.55 10.86
CA VAL A 34 0.60 2.20 10.57
C VAL A 34 1.04 1.19 11.63
N ASP A 35 0.12 0.38 12.12
CA ASP A 35 0.38 -0.67 13.11
C ASP A 35 0.89 -1.97 12.46
N ILE A 36 2.16 -1.97 12.04
CA ILE A 36 2.79 -3.08 11.32
C ILE A 36 2.73 -4.41 12.07
N ASP A 37 2.92 -4.40 13.39
CA ASP A 37 3.00 -5.63 14.19
C ASP A 37 1.62 -6.06 14.74
N GLY A 38 0.60 -5.21 14.61
CA GLY A 38 -0.74 -5.47 15.16
C GLY A 38 -0.78 -5.46 16.69
N ILE A 39 0.19 -4.81 17.34
CA ILE A 39 0.32 -4.70 18.80
C ILE A 39 -0.01 -3.30 19.32
N HIS A 40 -0.69 -2.48 18.51
CA HIS A 40 -1.06 -1.10 18.79
C HIS A 40 0.15 -0.18 18.98
N LYS A 41 1.22 -0.42 18.21
CA LYS A 41 2.42 0.42 18.18
C LYS A 41 2.67 0.91 16.75
N PRO A 42 2.07 2.06 16.38
CA PRO A 42 2.13 2.49 15.00
C PRO A 42 3.50 3.07 14.65
N VAL A 43 3.95 2.78 13.42
CA VAL A 43 5.22 3.23 12.84
C VAL A 43 4.96 4.39 11.88
N PHE A 44 5.78 5.43 11.99
CA PHE A 44 5.71 6.62 11.15
C PHE A 44 6.53 6.41 9.87
N GLY A 45 5.88 6.43 8.70
CA GLY A 45 6.55 6.25 7.41
C GLY A 45 6.57 7.48 6.49
N SER A 46 5.66 8.44 6.70
CA SER A 46 5.42 9.53 5.74
C SER A 46 6.16 10.83 6.10
N LEU A 47 6.33 11.70 5.10
CA LEU A 47 7.05 12.97 5.24
C LEU A 47 6.38 13.95 6.22
N LEU A 48 5.04 14.06 6.17
CA LEU A 48 4.29 14.95 7.08
C LEU A 48 4.39 14.55 8.55
N TYR A 49 4.78 13.30 8.83
CA TYR A 49 4.95 12.78 10.17
C TYR A 49 6.41 12.72 10.63
N GLY A 50 7.27 13.56 10.03
CA GLY A 50 8.64 13.79 10.50
C GLY A 50 9.72 12.94 9.83
N ASN A 51 9.38 12.20 8.77
CA ASN A 51 10.38 11.52 7.94
C ASN A 51 10.96 12.44 6.86
N ASN A 52 12.19 12.13 6.44
CA ASN A 52 12.82 12.75 5.28
C ASN A 52 12.82 11.76 4.09
N ILE A 53 13.42 12.14 2.96
CA ILE A 53 13.44 11.29 1.74
C ILE A 53 14.17 9.95 1.97
N ILE A 54 15.13 9.90 2.92
CA ILE A 54 15.91 8.70 3.24
C ILE A 54 15.18 7.82 4.27
N SER A 55 14.56 8.43 5.28
CA SER A 55 13.87 7.70 6.36
C SER A 55 12.40 7.38 6.05
N GLY A 56 11.82 8.06 5.05
CA GLY A 56 10.44 7.84 4.63
C GLY A 56 10.27 6.49 3.95
N ALA A 57 9.20 5.80 4.27
CA ALA A 57 8.85 4.50 3.70
C ALA A 57 7.34 4.31 3.68
N ILE A 58 6.86 3.50 2.75
CA ILE A 58 5.51 2.95 2.85
C ILE A 58 5.58 1.79 3.83
N ILE A 59 4.88 1.92 4.96
CA ILE A 59 4.83 0.88 5.98
C ILE A 59 3.92 -0.25 5.49
N PRO A 60 4.34 -1.53 5.60
CA PRO A 60 3.55 -2.66 5.15
C PRO A 60 2.30 -2.88 6.01
N THR A 61 1.39 -3.69 5.47
CA THR A 61 0.13 -4.06 6.12
C THR A 61 0.36 -4.75 7.46
N SER A 62 -0.54 -4.50 8.41
CA SER A 62 -0.48 -5.06 9.76
C SER A 62 -0.43 -6.60 9.77
N ALA A 63 0.42 -7.17 10.61
CA ALA A 63 0.46 -8.61 10.88
C ALA A 63 -0.88 -9.14 11.43
N ALA A 64 -1.73 -8.28 12.00
CA ALA A 64 -3.08 -8.65 12.41
C ALA A 64 -4.01 -9.04 11.24
N ILE A 65 -3.75 -8.52 10.03
CA ILE A 65 -4.45 -8.91 8.80
C ILE A 65 -3.86 -10.20 8.20
N GLY A 66 -2.57 -10.45 8.42
CA GLY A 66 -1.87 -11.60 7.85
C GLY A 66 -1.89 -11.60 6.32
N LEU A 67 -2.23 -12.74 5.71
CA LEU A 67 -2.29 -12.92 4.25
C LEU A 67 -3.68 -12.64 3.66
N HIS A 68 -4.60 -12.09 4.45
CA HIS A 68 -5.95 -11.81 3.99
C HIS A 68 -5.96 -10.64 3.00
N PHE A 69 -6.78 -10.76 1.97
CA PHE A 69 -7.01 -9.66 1.05
C PHE A 69 -7.75 -8.53 1.77
N TYR A 70 -7.12 -7.36 1.90
CA TYR A 70 -7.66 -6.20 2.63
C TYR A 70 -7.90 -4.98 1.73
N PRO A 71 -8.94 -5.04 0.87
CA PRO A 71 -9.34 -3.90 0.05
C PRO A 71 -10.00 -2.81 0.90
N ILE A 72 -10.14 -1.61 0.34
CA ILE A 72 -10.71 -0.45 1.06
C ILE A 72 -12.13 -0.69 1.58
N TRP A 73 -12.92 -1.56 0.94
CA TRP A 73 -14.28 -1.90 1.36
C TRP A 73 -14.35 -2.98 2.44
N GLU A 74 -13.22 -3.59 2.82
CA GLU A 74 -13.15 -4.52 3.95
C GLU A 74 -12.99 -3.78 5.28
N ALA A 75 -12.48 -2.54 5.24
CA ALA A 75 -12.39 -1.69 6.42
C ALA A 75 -13.74 -1.03 6.74
N ALA A 76 -14.00 -0.80 8.03
CA ALA A 76 -15.17 -0.04 8.47
C ALA A 76 -15.05 1.46 8.17
N SER A 77 -13.82 1.95 7.94
CA SER A 77 -13.55 3.34 7.59
C SER A 77 -12.23 3.50 6.82
N VAL A 78 -12.06 4.65 6.16
CA VAL A 78 -10.81 5.02 5.49
C VAL A 78 -9.65 5.16 6.48
N ASP A 79 -9.92 5.68 7.69
CA ASP A 79 -8.91 5.86 8.73
C ASP A 79 -8.40 4.53 9.26
N GLU A 80 -9.29 3.56 9.50
CA GLU A 80 -8.92 2.20 9.87
C GLU A 80 -8.10 1.53 8.75
N TRP A 81 -8.54 1.71 7.50
CA TRP A 81 -7.83 1.15 6.36
C TRP A 81 -6.38 1.66 6.28
N PHE A 82 -6.17 2.95 6.53
CA PHE A 82 -4.83 3.51 6.62
C PHE A 82 -4.06 3.01 7.84
N TYR A 83 -4.68 2.97 9.02
CA TYR A 83 -4.05 2.51 10.26
C TYR A 83 -3.50 1.07 10.14
N ASN A 84 -4.20 0.22 9.38
CA ASN A 84 -3.81 -1.16 9.16
C ASN A 84 -2.87 -1.36 7.95
N GLY A 85 -2.47 -0.29 7.25
CA GLY A 85 -1.53 -0.37 6.13
C GLY A 85 -2.15 -0.86 4.82
N GLY A 86 -3.43 -0.56 4.57
CA GLY A 86 -4.12 -0.97 3.35
C GLY A 86 -3.54 -0.36 2.06
N HIS A 87 -2.93 0.82 2.15
CA HIS A 87 -2.21 1.48 1.06
C HIS A 87 -0.99 0.68 0.56
N TRP A 88 -0.41 -0.20 1.38
CA TRP A 88 0.62 -1.17 0.96
C TRP A 88 0.03 -2.26 0.05
N VAL A 89 -1.16 -2.77 0.38
CA VAL A 89 -1.85 -3.78 -0.45
C VAL A 89 -2.11 -3.22 -1.85
N CYS A 90 -2.59 -1.98 -1.97
CA CYS A 90 -2.82 -1.36 -3.29
C CYS A 90 -1.55 -1.23 -4.16
N GLN A 91 -0.36 -1.19 -3.55
CA GLN A 91 0.91 -1.11 -4.28
C GLN A 91 1.43 -2.50 -4.66
N THR A 92 1.27 -3.46 -3.76
CA THR A 92 1.82 -4.81 -3.89
C THR A 92 0.87 -5.80 -4.55
N GLN A 93 -0.41 -5.48 -4.72
CA GLN A 93 -1.41 -6.39 -5.31
C GLN A 93 -1.12 -6.81 -6.77
N ASN A 94 -0.23 -6.09 -7.47
CA ASN A 94 0.27 -6.48 -8.80
C ASN A 94 1.55 -7.35 -8.76
N HIS A 95 2.10 -7.62 -7.58
CA HIS A 95 3.35 -8.33 -7.36
C HIS A 95 3.11 -9.44 -6.34
N GLU A 96 3.34 -10.70 -6.72
CA GLU A 96 3.25 -11.88 -5.86
C GLU A 96 4.32 -11.92 -4.74
N ILE A 97 4.48 -10.84 -3.97
CA ILE A 97 5.46 -10.74 -2.87
C ILE A 97 4.80 -10.19 -1.60
N PRO A 98 4.02 -11.04 -0.88
CA PRO A 98 3.71 -10.82 0.53
C PRO A 98 4.93 -11.01 1.46
N TYR A 99 6.11 -11.40 0.95
CA TYR A 99 7.23 -11.93 1.75
C TYR A 99 8.18 -10.90 2.38
N VAL A 100 8.00 -9.58 2.20
CA VAL A 100 8.96 -8.59 2.76
C VAL A 100 8.84 -8.47 4.29
N VAL A 101 7.73 -8.92 4.89
CA VAL A 101 7.53 -8.88 6.36
C VAL A 101 8.35 -9.94 7.09
N GLU A 102 8.75 -11.05 6.46
CA GLU A 102 9.58 -12.09 7.12
C GLU A 102 11.07 -11.69 7.28
N ILE A 103 11.54 -10.63 6.64
CA ILE A 103 12.98 -10.28 6.64
C ILE A 103 13.36 -9.31 7.78
N TYR A 104 12.38 -8.80 8.54
CA TYR A 104 12.62 -7.87 9.65
C TYR A 104 12.26 -8.42 11.03
N THR A 105 11.88 -9.69 11.14
CA THR A 105 11.68 -10.38 12.43
C THR A 105 12.86 -11.32 12.70
N GLU A 106 14.03 -10.76 13.03
CA GLU A 106 15.03 -11.38 13.91
C GLU A 106 15.33 -10.44 15.09
#